data_AF-A0A960XBI9-F1
#
_entry.id   AF-A0A960XBI9-F1
#
_cell.length_a   1.000
_cell.length_b   1.000
_cell.length_c   1.000
_cell.angle_alpha   90.00
_cell.angle_beta   90.00
_cell.angle_gamma   90.00
#
_symmetry.space_group_name_H-M   'P 1'
#
loop_
_entity.id
_entity.type
_entity.pdbx_description
1 polymer ?
#
loop_
_entity_poly.entity_id
_entity_poly.type
_entity_poly.pdbx_seq_one_letter_code
_entity_poly.pdbx_strand_id
1 'polypeptide(L)'
;MKIFNNLRKSVAIAQAFISGEEGDAPLKNLLYLRSKEGKTLLSRFKFPVASGYVEMLIRRTLRLPDQEKLTDDHLKIAVVSSLIYPLRQVIGSCFATAPAIYIQNQLPERLLLDLYDLMMMGRIKRTFGGEEYVVPISPKWGGRENDHPLLRAWEYTIASYADYKVTFSRWNLYQSLGLDPKKGGGIGAFIYKKLQEKLEDTNKQVEKLHDEYVRAIDEARVSQALLRQADSPDRMRMRKAELEVRAHHADVCKDMRDKANEKAQSLSQFFPFLIGNYVEAFQDHFLEVFDAEAHYTDETLLEDSPAGFRLVYKHGRSDPTAWSFIQNEEDFFGALRHFFLAVEPQISAVCEWEEGKKEIELLTTEIVHLIDTDSFHAFALKKKKPWSYTSGGSFHTLLKGYFSIEGEIAEEKRPIESPLDLLTFLIDLLKALPYRVTKPFETDPHASLFMYSPTHAFLLRPGLSPFKEGWLDKGFTYTWIRDHLIDPAKSHYESIRLDASLQTLVAEKIFSHGFHPSPGGLTLPEFRVYLINMFPNRGDDIDNLLFQSFSTIPPLPFADTNWADYFFAFAVNPATFELDLYRMSIDGNRIYPMTPWRHYLDGTTKEDWGVLTHPTDFSGAPLSDLALKLKKI
;
A
#
# COMPACT_ATOMS: atom_id res chain seq x y z
N MET A 1 5.32 -12.21 27.47
CA MET A 1 5.92 -11.25 28.42
C MET A 1 7.10 -10.45 27.85
N LYS A 2 8.08 -11.03 27.13
CA LYS A 2 9.24 -10.28 26.57
C LYS A 2 8.86 -9.15 25.58
N ILE A 3 7.83 -9.34 24.74
CA ILE A 3 7.40 -8.33 23.75
C ILE A 3 6.81 -7.06 24.41
N PHE A 4 6.11 -7.19 25.54
CA PHE A 4 5.55 -6.06 26.29
C PHE A 4 6.61 -5.07 26.80
N ASN A 5 7.86 -5.52 26.93
CA ASN A 5 8.97 -4.67 27.35
C ASN A 5 9.57 -3.87 26.19
N ASN A 6 9.39 -4.27 24.93
CA ASN A 6 10.10 -3.63 23.82
C ASN A 6 9.55 -2.23 23.52
N LEU A 7 8.22 -2.04 23.50
CA LEU A 7 7.63 -0.71 23.29
C LEU A 7 7.96 0.23 24.45
N ARG A 8 7.76 -0.22 25.69
CA ARG A 8 8.09 0.56 26.89
C ARG A 8 9.57 0.94 26.93
N LYS A 9 10.46 0.00 26.61
CA LYS A 9 11.91 0.24 26.52
C LYS A 9 12.24 1.26 25.43
N SER A 10 11.61 1.14 24.26
CA SER A 10 11.80 2.09 23.16
C SER A 10 11.33 3.49 23.56
N VAL A 11 10.13 3.62 24.12
CA VAL A 11 9.62 4.91 24.62
C VAL A 11 10.52 5.50 25.70
N ALA A 12 11.01 4.69 26.64
CA ALA A 12 11.94 5.15 27.68
C ALA A 12 13.27 5.65 27.08
N ILE A 13 13.85 4.93 26.11
CA ILE A 13 15.07 5.37 25.41
C ILE A 13 14.82 6.68 24.64
N ALA A 14 13.66 6.80 23.97
CA ALA A 14 13.28 8.02 23.26
C ALA A 14 13.10 9.20 24.22
N GLN A 15 12.48 8.98 25.38
CA GLN A 15 12.28 10.01 26.40
C GLN A 15 13.61 10.49 26.97
N ALA A 16 14.52 9.57 27.33
CA ALA A 16 15.88 9.90 27.76
C ALA A 16 16.62 10.73 26.70
N PHE A 17 16.54 10.31 25.43
CA PHE A 17 17.16 11.04 24.32
C PHE A 17 16.65 12.48 24.17
N ILE A 18 15.33 12.68 24.25
CA ILE A 18 14.70 14.01 24.13
C ILE A 18 15.02 14.90 25.34
N SER A 19 15.09 14.33 26.54
CA SER A 19 15.50 15.04 27.76
C SER A 19 16.99 15.37 27.82
N GLY A 20 17.81 14.85 26.90
CA GLY A 20 19.26 15.02 26.92
C GLY A 20 19.99 14.13 27.94
N GLU A 21 19.32 13.11 28.47
CA GLU A 21 19.94 12.10 29.33
C GLU A 21 20.77 11.16 28.43
N GLU A 22 22.10 11.26 28.52
CA GLU A 22 23.03 10.49 27.67
C GLU A 22 22.94 8.99 27.97
N GLY A 23 22.14 8.29 27.17
CA GLY A 23 22.20 6.83 27.03
C GLY A 23 23.24 6.44 25.97
N ASP A 24 24.15 5.54 26.34
CA ASP A 24 25.25 5.06 25.50
C ASP A 24 24.81 4.00 24.47
N ALA A 25 23.53 3.92 24.12
CA ALA A 25 23.00 2.91 23.21
C ALA A 25 23.49 3.17 21.77
N PRO A 26 24.34 2.31 21.18
CA PRO A 26 24.93 2.53 19.87
C PRO A 26 23.96 2.13 18.75
N LEU A 27 22.74 2.66 18.79
CA LEU A 27 21.77 2.44 17.71
C LEU A 27 22.08 3.42 16.58
N LYS A 28 22.31 2.89 15.38
CA LYS A 28 22.56 3.68 14.15
C LYS A 28 21.56 4.83 13.97
N ASN A 29 20.29 4.59 14.28
CA ASN A 29 19.23 5.59 14.17
C ASN A 29 19.38 6.72 15.20
N LEU A 30 19.86 6.43 16.42
CA LEU A 30 20.19 7.47 17.40
C LEU A 30 21.44 8.26 16.98
N LEU A 31 22.42 7.60 16.37
CA LEU A 31 23.59 8.30 15.80
C LEU A 31 23.16 9.28 14.69
N TYR A 32 22.24 8.87 13.82
CA TYR A 32 21.67 9.78 12.82
C TYR A 32 20.92 10.94 13.49
N LEU A 33 20.09 10.70 14.50
CA LEU A 33 19.40 11.77 15.22
C LEU A 33 20.34 12.74 15.93
N ARG A 34 21.57 12.31 16.27
CA ARG A 34 22.62 13.19 16.84
C ARG A 34 23.32 14.05 15.79
N SER A 35 23.23 13.70 14.51
CA SER A 35 23.75 14.50 13.39
C SER A 35 23.04 15.85 13.29
N LYS A 36 23.65 16.79 12.57
CA LYS A 36 23.07 18.13 12.36
C LYS A 36 21.75 18.04 11.59
N GLU A 37 21.69 17.16 10.61
CA GLU A 37 20.55 16.92 9.74
C GLU A 37 19.40 16.31 10.53
N GLY A 38 19.68 15.26 11.31
CA GLY A 38 18.71 14.59 12.19
C GLY A 38 18.11 15.55 13.23
N LYS A 39 18.94 16.34 13.93
CA LYS A 39 18.46 17.36 14.88
C LYS A 39 17.58 18.41 14.21
N THR A 40 17.98 18.85 13.01
CA THR A 40 17.24 19.87 12.24
C THR A 40 15.86 19.34 11.87
N LEU A 41 15.76 18.13 11.31
CA LEU A 41 14.48 17.51 10.97
C LEU A 41 13.61 17.29 12.20
N LEU A 42 14.17 16.74 13.29
CA LEU A 42 13.43 16.48 14.53
C LEU A 42 12.86 17.77 15.14
N SER A 43 13.58 18.89 15.03
CA SER A 43 13.11 20.19 15.55
C SER A 43 11.88 20.75 14.81
N ARG A 44 11.57 20.25 13.61
CA ARG A 44 10.42 20.67 12.80
C ARG A 44 9.11 20.03 13.24
N PHE A 45 9.15 18.95 14.01
CA PHE A 45 7.96 18.32 14.56
C PHE A 45 7.40 19.21 15.68
N LYS A 46 6.31 19.92 15.37
CA LYS A 46 5.61 20.84 16.27
C LYS A 46 4.10 20.72 16.10
N PHE A 47 3.36 21.05 17.14
CA PHE A 47 1.90 21.23 17.02
C PHE A 47 1.55 22.54 16.29
N PRO A 48 0.38 22.61 15.61
CA PRO A 48 -0.61 21.54 15.47
C PRO A 48 -0.17 20.44 14.50
N VAL A 49 -0.50 19.19 14.82
CA VAL A 49 -0.37 18.07 13.87
C VAL A 49 -1.54 18.09 12.88
N ALA A 50 -1.42 17.32 11.80
CA ALA A 50 -2.38 17.27 10.69
C ALA A 50 -3.81 16.98 11.15
N SER A 51 -3.97 16.23 12.24
CA SER A 51 -5.17 15.43 12.42
C SER A 51 -5.35 14.92 13.86
N GLY A 52 -6.58 14.89 14.37
CA GLY A 52 -6.94 14.24 15.64
C GLY A 52 -6.66 12.72 15.65
N TYR A 53 -6.62 12.09 14.48
CA TYR A 53 -6.16 10.70 14.35
C TYR A 53 -4.65 10.57 14.60
N VAL A 54 -3.84 11.51 14.10
CA VAL A 54 -2.39 11.56 14.40
C VAL A 54 -2.17 11.78 15.90
N GLU A 55 -2.96 12.66 16.52
CA GLU A 55 -2.97 12.84 17.97
C GLU A 55 -3.29 11.54 18.74
N MET A 56 -4.27 10.77 18.26
CA MET A 56 -4.59 9.46 18.82
C MET A 56 -3.41 8.49 18.63
N LEU A 57 -2.77 8.44 17.46
CA LEU A 57 -1.58 7.60 17.23
C LEU A 57 -0.44 7.93 18.18
N ILE A 58 -0.19 9.22 18.46
CA ILE A 58 0.81 9.66 19.45
C ILE A 58 0.44 9.13 20.84
N ARG A 59 -0.81 9.35 21.29
CA ARG A 59 -1.26 8.86 22.61
C ARG A 59 -1.13 7.35 22.74
N ARG A 60 -1.57 6.59 21.73
CA ARG A 60 -1.50 5.12 21.74
C ARG A 60 -0.05 4.63 21.70
N THR A 61 0.82 5.28 20.94
CA THR A 61 2.26 4.98 20.87
C THR A 61 2.93 5.17 22.23
N LEU A 62 2.62 6.28 22.91
CA LEU A 62 3.21 6.63 24.20
C LEU A 62 2.46 6.05 25.40
N ARG A 63 1.32 5.39 25.16
CA ARG A 63 0.39 4.88 26.19
C ARG A 63 -0.10 5.98 27.15
N LEU A 64 -0.37 7.15 26.60
CA LEU A 64 -0.95 8.29 27.34
C LEU A 64 -2.48 8.14 27.45
N PRO A 65 -3.11 8.65 28.52
CA PRO A 65 -4.56 8.75 28.62
C PRO A 65 -5.18 9.59 27.50
N ASP A 66 -6.42 9.26 27.11
CA ASP A 66 -7.11 9.92 25.99
C ASP A 66 -7.30 11.44 26.21
N GLN A 67 -7.40 11.88 27.48
CA GLN A 67 -7.59 13.29 27.85
C GLN A 67 -6.28 14.05 28.09
N GLU A 68 -5.12 13.40 27.99
CA GLU A 68 -3.85 14.07 28.20
C GLU A 68 -3.58 15.10 27.09
N LYS A 69 -3.14 16.31 27.47
CA LYS A 69 -2.78 17.36 26.53
C LYS A 69 -1.43 17.03 25.89
N LEU A 70 -1.39 16.89 24.57
CA LEU A 70 -0.13 16.64 23.86
C LEU A 70 0.75 17.89 23.80
N THR A 71 2.06 17.65 23.77
CA THR A 71 3.12 18.65 23.69
C THR A 71 4.07 18.30 22.55
N ASP A 72 4.89 19.25 22.10
CA ASP A 72 5.92 19.01 21.08
C ASP A 72 6.88 17.88 21.49
N ASP A 73 7.12 17.69 22.79
CA ASP A 73 7.98 16.62 23.28
C ASP A 73 7.31 15.26 23.14
N HIS A 74 6.01 15.12 23.44
CA HIS A 74 5.27 13.89 23.15
C HIS A 74 5.34 13.53 21.67
N LEU A 75 5.15 14.50 20.79
CA LEU A 75 5.28 14.30 19.35
C LEU A 75 6.68 13.78 18.97
N LYS A 76 7.75 14.42 19.45
CA LYS A 76 9.13 13.99 19.16
C LYS A 76 9.47 12.63 19.76
N ILE A 77 9.01 12.33 20.98
CA ILE A 77 9.22 11.01 21.61
C ILE A 77 8.56 9.93 20.77
N ALA A 78 7.33 10.13 20.26
CA ALA A 78 6.65 9.15 19.41
C ALA A 78 7.39 8.93 18.06
N VAL A 79 7.98 9.98 17.50
CA VAL A 79 8.81 9.90 16.29
C VAL A 79 10.10 9.14 16.54
N VAL A 80 10.84 9.51 17.61
CA VAL A 80 12.09 8.84 17.98
C VAL A 80 11.85 7.39 18.36
N SER A 81 10.76 7.07 19.07
CA SER A 81 10.40 5.68 19.40
C SER A 81 10.13 4.84 18.14
N SER A 82 9.54 5.45 17.10
CA SER A 82 9.31 4.77 15.80
C SER A 82 10.63 4.39 15.10
N LEU A 83 11.68 5.18 15.27
CA LEU A 83 13.00 4.88 14.69
C LEU A 83 13.73 3.74 15.40
N ILE A 84 13.49 3.54 16.69
CA ILE A 84 14.25 2.56 17.51
C ILE A 84 13.46 1.29 17.81
N TYR A 85 12.13 1.32 17.71
CA TYR A 85 11.31 0.15 17.90
C TYR A 85 11.48 -0.81 16.71
N PRO A 86 11.95 -2.05 16.92
CA PRO A 86 12.22 -2.97 15.82
C PRO A 86 10.91 -3.36 15.12
N LEU A 87 10.75 -2.95 13.86
CA LEU A 87 9.61 -3.36 13.06
C LEU A 87 9.70 -4.86 12.72
N ARG A 88 8.60 -5.58 12.88
CA ARG A 88 8.50 -7.02 12.56
C ARG A 88 7.16 -7.33 11.94
N GLN A 89 7.10 -8.24 11.00
CA GLN A 89 5.87 -8.66 10.36
C GLN A 89 4.95 -9.31 11.38
N VAL A 90 3.66 -8.98 11.25
CA VAL A 90 2.61 -9.42 12.16
C VAL A 90 1.48 -10.10 11.40
N ILE A 91 0.96 -9.49 10.32
CA ILE A 91 -0.06 -10.06 9.42
C ILE A 91 0.23 -9.60 7.98
N GLY A 92 0.20 -10.54 7.03
CA GLY A 92 -0.21 -10.35 5.63
C GLY A 92 0.42 -9.21 4.79
N SER A 93 1.66 -8.83 5.07
CA SER A 93 2.30 -7.68 4.41
C SER A 93 3.81 -7.86 4.24
N CYS A 94 4.32 -9.09 4.06
CA CYS A 94 5.77 -9.30 4.01
C CYS A 94 6.44 -8.46 2.90
N PHE A 95 5.74 -8.28 1.76
CA PHE A 95 6.15 -7.41 0.67
C PHE A 95 6.39 -5.97 1.12
N ALA A 96 5.67 -5.46 2.13
CA ALA A 96 5.83 -4.12 2.67
C ALA A 96 6.72 -4.06 3.91
N THR A 97 6.69 -5.09 4.77
CA THR A 97 7.50 -5.13 5.98
C THR A 97 9.00 -5.17 5.65
N ALA A 98 9.45 -5.92 4.64
CA ALA A 98 10.88 -5.95 4.29
C ALA A 98 11.40 -4.56 3.88
N PRO A 99 10.73 -3.84 2.94
CA PRO A 99 11.05 -2.44 2.64
C PRO A 99 10.99 -1.53 3.86
N ALA A 100 9.98 -1.68 4.71
CA ALA A 100 9.84 -0.88 5.92
C ALA A 100 11.05 -1.05 6.86
N ILE A 101 11.47 -2.29 7.11
CA ILE A 101 12.64 -2.62 7.93
C ILE A 101 13.93 -2.11 7.28
N TYR A 102 14.05 -2.22 5.95
CA TYR A 102 15.19 -1.67 5.21
C TYR A 102 15.28 -0.15 5.40
N ILE A 103 14.19 0.58 5.16
CA ILE A 103 14.13 2.04 5.31
C ILE A 103 14.45 2.42 6.76
N GLN A 104 13.84 1.74 7.74
CA GLN A 104 14.09 2.01 9.16
C GLN A 104 15.57 1.85 9.55
N ASN A 105 16.25 0.82 9.04
CA ASN A 105 17.62 0.49 9.46
C ASN A 105 18.71 1.15 8.60
N GLN A 106 18.42 1.42 7.33
CA GLN A 106 19.41 1.91 6.37
C GLN A 106 19.17 3.36 5.94
N LEU A 107 17.93 3.85 5.99
CA LEU A 107 17.53 5.18 5.52
C LEU A 107 16.69 5.92 6.59
N PRO A 108 17.21 6.11 7.82
CA PRO A 108 16.45 6.74 8.91
C PRO A 108 15.96 8.16 8.56
N GLU A 109 16.68 8.88 7.71
CA GLU A 109 16.27 10.17 7.15
C GLU A 109 14.98 10.09 6.34
N ARG A 110 14.81 9.02 5.55
CA ARG A 110 13.62 8.79 4.73
C ARG A 110 12.42 8.46 5.62
N LEU A 111 12.59 7.61 6.62
CA LEU A 111 11.55 7.35 7.63
C LEU A 111 11.13 8.64 8.34
N LEU A 112 12.08 9.49 8.74
CA LEU A 112 11.76 10.77 9.38
C LEU A 112 10.98 11.73 8.48
N LEU A 113 11.32 11.81 7.20
CA LEU A 113 10.56 12.62 6.25
C LEU A 113 9.14 12.09 6.05
N ASP A 114 8.98 10.78 5.97
CA ASP A 114 7.67 10.16 5.85
C ASP A 114 6.81 10.40 7.08
N LEU A 115 7.39 10.24 8.28
CA LEU A 115 6.70 10.56 9.53
C LEU A 115 6.37 12.05 9.58
N TYR A 116 7.23 12.94 9.09
CA TYR A 116 6.91 14.36 9.00
C TYR A 116 5.71 14.62 8.08
N ASP A 117 5.75 14.11 6.84
CA ASP A 117 4.65 14.28 5.87
C ASP A 117 3.34 13.68 6.41
N LEU A 118 3.39 12.50 7.05
CA LEU A 118 2.22 11.89 7.68
C LEU A 118 1.68 12.69 8.86
N MET A 119 2.55 13.13 9.77
CA MET A 119 2.11 13.79 10.99
C MET A 119 1.72 15.25 10.76
N MET A 120 2.31 15.92 9.77
CA MET A 120 2.06 17.33 9.48
C MET A 120 1.09 17.56 8.31
N MET A 121 1.04 16.64 7.33
CA MET A 121 0.18 16.75 6.15
C MET A 121 -0.89 15.65 6.07
N GLY A 122 -0.81 14.60 6.89
CA GLY A 122 -1.75 13.47 6.88
C GLY A 122 -1.61 12.54 5.68
N ARG A 123 -0.57 12.69 4.86
CA ARG A 123 -0.37 11.94 3.61
C ARG A 123 1.09 11.97 3.16
N ILE A 124 1.49 10.93 2.43
CA ILE A 124 2.78 10.85 1.74
C ILE A 124 2.54 11.05 0.25
N LYS A 125 3.46 11.77 -0.41
CA LYS A 125 3.45 11.95 -1.87
C LYS A 125 4.70 11.38 -2.53
N ARG A 126 4.55 10.76 -3.69
CA ARG A 126 5.63 10.32 -4.58
C ARG A 126 5.32 10.70 -6.02
N THR A 127 6.33 11.02 -6.80
CA THR A 127 6.17 11.22 -8.24
C THR A 127 6.82 10.06 -8.97
N PHE A 128 6.09 9.40 -9.86
CA PHE A 128 6.59 8.28 -10.64
C PHE A 128 5.98 8.34 -12.04
N GLY A 129 6.80 8.20 -13.09
CA GLY A 129 6.32 8.30 -14.48
C GLY A 129 5.69 9.67 -14.81
N GLY A 130 6.11 10.73 -14.13
CA GLY A 130 5.55 12.08 -14.28
C GLY A 130 4.22 12.33 -13.56
N GLU A 131 3.64 11.31 -12.91
CA GLU A 131 2.39 11.44 -12.15
C GLU A 131 2.64 11.51 -10.65
N GLU A 132 1.84 12.31 -9.94
CA GLU A 132 1.88 12.41 -8.48
C GLU A 132 0.92 11.40 -7.84
N TYR A 133 1.48 10.56 -6.97
CA TYR A 133 0.78 9.57 -6.17
C TYR A 133 0.69 10.04 -4.74
N VAL A 134 -0.53 10.11 -4.23
CA VAL A 134 -0.82 10.59 -2.89
C VAL A 134 -1.47 9.46 -2.10
N VAL A 135 -0.85 9.09 -0.98
CA VAL A 135 -1.40 8.07 -0.09
C VAL A 135 -1.65 8.69 1.29
N PRO A 136 -2.88 8.64 1.82
CA PRO A 136 -3.18 9.17 3.13
C PRO A 136 -2.56 8.29 4.22
N ILE A 137 -2.46 8.83 5.44
CA ILE A 137 -2.11 8.02 6.61
C ILE A 137 -3.11 6.86 6.73
N SER A 138 -2.61 5.65 6.94
CA SER A 138 -3.47 4.47 7.12
C SER A 138 -4.36 4.70 8.34
N PRO A 139 -5.69 4.58 8.21
CA PRO A 139 -6.61 4.77 9.35
C PRO A 139 -6.63 3.58 10.31
N LYS A 140 -5.88 2.50 10.03
CA LYS A 140 -5.61 1.39 10.96
C LYS A 140 -4.12 1.09 11.08
N TRP A 141 -3.76 0.45 12.20
CA TRP A 141 -2.42 -0.03 12.49
C TRP A 141 -2.38 -1.49 12.98
N GLY A 142 -3.47 -2.25 12.81
CA GLY A 142 -3.59 -3.67 13.20
C GLY A 142 -3.97 -3.91 14.67
N GLY A 143 -3.96 -2.89 15.53
CA GLY A 143 -4.62 -2.90 16.83
C GLY A 143 -4.07 -3.86 17.90
N ARG A 144 -2.92 -4.54 17.69
CA ARG A 144 -2.34 -5.40 18.74
C ARG A 144 -1.70 -4.55 19.83
N GLU A 145 -1.84 -4.99 21.08
CA GLU A 145 -1.37 -4.25 22.27
C GLU A 145 0.15 -3.99 22.29
N ASN A 146 0.90 -4.79 21.56
CA ASN A 146 2.37 -4.73 21.50
C ASN A 146 2.91 -4.00 20.27
N ASP A 147 2.06 -3.65 19.30
CA ASP A 147 2.49 -2.92 18.12
C ASP A 147 2.87 -1.48 18.49
N HIS A 148 3.72 -0.89 17.66
CA HIS A 148 4.01 0.54 17.69
C HIS A 148 3.04 1.25 16.72
N PRO A 149 1.95 1.88 17.19
CA PRO A 149 0.86 2.35 16.34
C PRO A 149 1.28 3.28 15.22
N LEU A 150 2.10 4.29 15.51
CA LEU A 150 2.57 5.23 14.50
C LEU A 150 3.42 4.56 13.41
N LEU A 151 4.41 3.76 13.80
CA LEU A 151 5.26 3.01 12.88
C LEU A 151 4.47 2.01 12.02
N ARG A 152 3.45 1.37 12.58
CA ARG A 152 2.54 0.48 11.84
C ARG A 152 1.64 1.21 10.86
N ALA A 153 1.09 2.35 11.27
CA ALA A 153 0.33 3.20 10.36
C ALA A 153 1.21 3.66 9.19
N TRP A 154 2.47 4.00 9.45
CA TRP A 154 3.46 4.28 8.39
C TRP A 154 3.72 3.07 7.49
N GLU A 155 3.97 1.88 8.05
CA GLU A 155 4.16 0.64 7.28
C GLU A 155 2.97 0.35 6.34
N TYR A 156 1.74 0.50 6.82
CA TYR A 156 0.55 0.26 6.00
C TYR A 156 0.34 1.37 4.96
N THR A 157 0.69 2.62 5.27
CA THR A 157 0.71 3.69 4.27
C THR A 157 1.71 3.38 3.17
N ILE A 158 2.93 2.93 3.49
CA ILE A 158 3.88 2.58 2.43
C ILE A 158 3.39 1.37 1.63
N ALA A 159 2.78 0.37 2.26
CA ALA A 159 2.23 -0.81 1.59
C ALA A 159 1.20 -0.46 0.51
N SER A 160 0.49 0.66 0.69
CA SER A 160 -0.50 1.14 -0.29
C SER A 160 0.12 1.55 -1.63
N TYR A 161 1.43 1.83 -1.69
CA TYR A 161 2.13 2.05 -2.96
C TYR A 161 2.31 0.77 -3.79
N ALA A 162 2.00 -0.43 -3.26
CA ALA A 162 2.02 -1.66 -4.05
C ALA A 162 0.98 -1.66 -5.18
N ASP A 163 -0.11 -0.92 -5.03
CA ASP A 163 -1.12 -0.74 -6.08
C ASP A 163 -1.18 0.68 -6.62
N TYR A 164 -0.02 1.24 -6.96
CA TYR A 164 0.05 2.56 -7.59
C TYR A 164 -0.54 2.58 -9.02
N LYS A 165 -1.16 1.52 -9.55
CA LYS A 165 -1.72 1.55 -10.91
C LYS A 165 -2.96 2.45 -10.96
N VAL A 166 -2.79 3.75 -11.29
CA VAL A 166 -3.83 4.81 -11.36
C VAL A 166 -5.12 4.39 -12.07
N THR A 167 -5.03 3.43 -12.99
CA THR A 167 -6.16 2.99 -13.80
C THR A 167 -7.05 1.94 -13.15
N PHE A 168 -6.57 1.15 -12.18
CA PHE A 168 -7.32 -0.02 -11.69
C PHE A 168 -8.43 0.35 -10.69
N SER A 169 -8.12 1.28 -9.78
CA SER A 169 -9.03 1.84 -8.77
C SER A 169 -10.21 2.61 -9.37
N ARG A 170 -9.86 3.50 -10.31
CA ARG A 170 -10.79 4.16 -11.23
C ARG A 170 -11.72 3.11 -11.84
N TRP A 171 -11.20 1.99 -12.30
CA TRP A 171 -12.01 0.97 -12.95
C TRP A 171 -13.02 0.32 -12.01
N ASN A 172 -12.65 -0.09 -10.80
CA ASN A 172 -13.60 -0.74 -9.88
C ASN A 172 -14.72 0.22 -9.45
N LEU A 173 -14.37 1.43 -9.03
CA LEU A 173 -15.36 2.44 -8.65
C LEU A 173 -16.22 2.84 -9.86
N TYR A 174 -15.64 3.13 -11.02
CA TYR A 174 -16.41 3.49 -12.23
C TYR A 174 -17.31 2.38 -12.74
N GLN A 175 -16.88 1.11 -12.61
CA GLN A 175 -17.72 -0.01 -12.96
C GLN A 175 -18.92 -0.14 -12.04
N SER A 176 -18.71 -0.01 -10.73
CA SER A 176 -19.79 -0.10 -9.74
C SER A 176 -20.75 1.09 -9.82
N LEU A 177 -20.27 2.29 -10.14
CA LEU A 177 -21.13 3.46 -10.33
C LEU A 177 -21.86 3.47 -11.68
N GLY A 178 -21.30 2.77 -12.68
CA GLY A 178 -21.86 2.74 -14.03
C GLY A 178 -21.90 4.12 -14.68
N LEU A 179 -20.77 4.84 -14.68
CA LEU A 179 -20.67 6.18 -15.30
C LEU A 179 -20.74 6.16 -16.83
N ASP A 180 -20.64 4.99 -17.45
CA ASP A 180 -20.86 4.81 -18.89
C ASP A 180 -22.35 4.95 -19.23
N PRO A 181 -22.76 5.91 -20.09
CA PRO A 181 -24.16 6.13 -20.43
C PRO A 181 -24.81 4.93 -21.13
N LYS A 182 -24.02 4.02 -21.72
CA LYS A 182 -24.52 2.82 -22.39
C LYS A 182 -24.89 1.70 -21.40
N LYS A 183 -24.44 1.79 -20.15
CA LYS A 183 -24.70 0.77 -19.13
C LYS A 183 -25.95 1.14 -18.32
N GLY A 184 -27.08 0.54 -18.69
CA GLY A 184 -28.34 0.71 -17.97
C GLY A 184 -28.22 0.35 -16.48
N GLY A 185 -28.88 1.13 -15.62
CA GLY A 185 -28.90 0.94 -14.17
C GLY A 185 -27.84 1.74 -13.40
N GLY A 186 -26.84 2.31 -14.08
CA GLY A 186 -25.81 3.15 -13.47
C GLY A 186 -26.12 4.65 -13.49
N ILE A 187 -25.30 5.43 -12.76
CA ILE A 187 -25.42 6.90 -12.67
C ILE A 187 -25.24 7.57 -14.04
N GLY A 188 -24.33 7.06 -14.87
CA GLY A 188 -24.08 7.61 -16.20
C GLY A 188 -25.31 7.52 -17.11
N ALA A 189 -25.94 6.34 -17.17
CA ALA A 189 -27.18 6.16 -17.94
C ALA A 189 -28.33 7.01 -17.40
N PHE A 190 -28.41 7.17 -16.07
CA PHE A 190 -29.40 8.03 -15.43
C PHE A 190 -29.24 9.51 -15.83
N ILE A 191 -28.04 10.08 -15.65
CA ILE A 191 -27.76 11.48 -16.02
C ILE A 191 -28.00 11.69 -17.52
N TYR A 192 -27.49 10.78 -18.35
CA TYR A 192 -27.63 10.88 -19.80
C TYR A 192 -29.11 10.89 -20.22
N LYS A 193 -29.93 9.98 -19.68
CA LYS A 193 -31.36 9.94 -19.95
C LYS A 193 -32.05 11.26 -19.60
N LYS A 194 -31.79 11.81 -18.40
CA LYS A 194 -32.39 13.07 -17.94
C LYS A 194 -32.00 14.27 -18.82
N LEU A 195 -30.73 14.36 -19.20
CA LEU A 195 -30.25 15.41 -20.09
C LEU A 195 -30.78 15.25 -21.52
N GLN A 196 -30.88 14.01 -22.00
CA GLN A 196 -31.42 13.70 -23.33
C GLN A 196 -32.91 14.07 -23.43
N GLU A 197 -33.72 13.76 -22.41
CA GLU A 197 -35.14 14.18 -22.35
C GLU A 197 -35.27 15.71 -22.43
N LYS A 198 -34.45 16.45 -21.67
CA LYS A 198 -34.43 17.92 -21.70
C LYS A 198 -33.94 18.49 -23.03
N LEU A 199 -32.95 17.84 -23.65
CA LEU A 199 -32.44 18.22 -24.96
C LEU A 199 -33.50 18.04 -26.04
N GLU A 200 -34.24 16.93 -26.01
CA GLU A 200 -35.33 16.65 -26.95
C GLU A 200 -36.46 17.68 -26.83
N ASP A 201 -36.85 18.03 -25.60
CA ASP A 201 -37.87 19.06 -25.38
C ASP A 201 -37.39 20.46 -25.80
N THR A 202 -36.12 20.77 -25.58
CA THR A 202 -35.52 22.03 -26.04
C THR A 202 -35.44 22.06 -27.57
N ASN A 203 -35.08 20.96 -28.23
CA ASN A 203 -35.06 20.88 -29.68
C ASN A 203 -36.45 21.07 -30.30
N LYS A 204 -37.48 20.46 -29.73
CA LYS A 204 -38.89 20.72 -30.14
C LYS A 204 -39.26 22.19 -29.98
N GLN A 205 -38.79 22.83 -28.92
CA GLN A 205 -39.01 24.27 -28.71
C GLN A 205 -38.26 25.12 -29.74
N VAL A 206 -37.02 24.76 -30.08
CA VAL A 206 -36.25 25.42 -31.15
C VAL A 206 -36.99 25.31 -32.48
N GLU A 207 -37.48 24.13 -32.84
CA GLU A 207 -38.26 23.91 -34.07
C GLU A 207 -39.52 24.79 -34.10
N LYS A 208 -40.29 24.80 -33.00
CA LYS A 208 -41.48 25.65 -32.90
C LYS A 208 -41.17 27.14 -33.04
N LEU A 209 -40.12 27.62 -32.35
CA LEU A 209 -39.69 29.02 -32.41
C LEU A 209 -39.12 29.38 -33.79
N HIS A 210 -38.50 28.41 -34.47
CA HIS A 210 -38.05 28.56 -35.84
C HIS A 210 -39.24 28.76 -36.79
N ASP A 211 -40.30 27.96 -36.67
CA ASP A 211 -41.52 28.12 -37.48
C ASP A 211 -42.24 29.45 -37.20
N GLU A 212 -42.25 29.92 -35.95
CA GLU A 212 -42.75 31.25 -35.58
C GLU A 212 -41.91 32.38 -36.19
N TYR A 213 -40.59 32.26 -36.14
CA TYR A 213 -39.66 33.21 -36.75
C TYR A 213 -39.83 33.29 -38.27
N VAL A 214 -39.93 32.15 -38.95
CA VAL A 214 -40.15 32.10 -40.42
C VAL A 214 -41.46 32.80 -40.78
N ARG A 215 -42.54 32.52 -40.05
CA ARG A 215 -43.84 33.20 -40.23
C ARG A 215 -43.74 34.72 -40.02
N ALA A 216 -43.10 35.15 -38.94
CA ALA A 216 -42.93 36.57 -38.64
C ALA A 216 -42.10 37.31 -39.71
N ILE A 217 -41.06 36.67 -40.25
CA ILE A 217 -40.28 37.19 -41.38
C ILE A 217 -41.14 37.32 -42.64
N ASP A 218 -41.93 36.31 -42.96
CA ASP A 218 -42.77 36.35 -44.16
C ASP A 218 -43.85 37.43 -44.05
N GLU A 219 -44.46 37.61 -42.86
CA GLU A 219 -45.37 38.72 -42.58
C GLU A 219 -44.69 40.09 -42.72
N ALA A 220 -43.44 40.24 -42.26
CA ALA A 220 -42.66 41.47 -42.42
C ALA A 220 -42.33 41.74 -43.90
N ARG A 221 -41.96 40.70 -44.67
CA ARG A 221 -41.73 40.79 -46.12
C ARG A 221 -42.99 41.22 -46.88
N VAL A 222 -44.15 40.69 -46.51
CA VAL A 222 -45.44 41.10 -47.08
C VAL A 222 -45.71 42.58 -46.78
N SER A 223 -45.52 43.03 -45.53
CA SER A 223 -45.66 44.46 -45.19
C SER A 223 -44.67 45.35 -45.94
N GLN A 224 -43.44 44.88 -46.17
CA GLN A 224 -42.45 45.59 -46.97
C GLN A 224 -42.88 45.72 -48.43
N ALA A 225 -43.45 44.66 -49.01
CA ALA A 225 -44.01 44.70 -50.37
C ALA A 225 -45.20 45.67 -50.47
N LEU A 226 -46.09 45.67 -49.47
CA LEU A 226 -47.24 46.60 -49.41
C LEU A 226 -46.80 48.06 -49.24
N LEU A 227 -45.73 48.32 -48.47
CA LEU A 227 -45.15 49.65 -48.33
C LEU A 227 -44.64 50.18 -49.68
N ARG A 228 -44.01 49.33 -50.50
CA ARG A 228 -43.53 49.71 -51.85
C ARG A 228 -44.67 50.06 -52.82
N GLN A 229 -45.88 49.58 -52.56
CA GLN A 229 -47.08 49.81 -53.38
C GLN A 229 -47.94 50.98 -52.88
N ALA A 230 -47.53 51.67 -51.81
CA ALA A 230 -48.31 52.77 -51.25
C ALA A 230 -48.32 54.00 -52.17
N ASP A 231 -49.52 54.48 -52.47
CA ASP A 231 -49.82 55.56 -53.42
C ASP A 231 -50.05 56.93 -52.75
N SER A 232 -50.10 56.98 -51.42
CA SER A 232 -50.30 58.22 -50.65
C SER A 232 -49.33 58.38 -49.48
N PRO A 233 -48.99 59.63 -49.08
CA PRO A 233 -48.11 59.90 -47.94
C PRO A 233 -48.60 59.31 -46.61
N ASP A 234 -49.91 59.36 -46.38
CA ASP A 234 -50.52 58.84 -45.16
C ASP A 234 -50.49 57.29 -45.14
N ARG A 235 -50.74 56.65 -46.28
CA ARG A 235 -50.60 55.18 -46.42
C ARG A 235 -49.14 54.75 -46.25
N MET A 236 -48.18 55.51 -46.77
CA MET A 236 -46.76 55.22 -46.56
C MET A 236 -46.39 55.27 -45.07
N ARG A 237 -46.84 56.28 -44.31
CA ARG A 237 -46.59 56.35 -42.87
C ARG A 237 -47.20 55.16 -42.12
N MET A 238 -48.45 54.82 -42.41
CA MET A 238 -49.14 53.70 -41.76
C MET A 238 -48.44 52.37 -42.07
N ARG A 239 -48.12 52.09 -43.34
CA ARG A 239 -47.42 50.85 -43.74
C ARG A 239 -46.00 50.78 -43.22
N LYS A 240 -45.33 51.92 -43.05
CA LYS A 240 -44.01 51.97 -42.42
C LYS A 240 -44.08 51.58 -40.94
N ALA A 241 -45.03 52.12 -40.20
CA ALA A 241 -45.24 51.74 -38.80
C ALA A 241 -45.59 50.23 -38.66
N GLU A 242 -46.44 49.70 -39.56
CA GLU A 242 -46.78 48.28 -39.59
C GLU A 242 -45.57 47.39 -39.89
N LEU A 243 -44.71 47.80 -40.84
CA LEU A 243 -43.45 47.09 -41.13
C LEU A 243 -42.51 47.11 -39.92
N GLU A 244 -42.36 48.25 -39.24
CA GLU A 244 -41.52 48.36 -38.04
C GLU A 244 -41.98 47.42 -36.93
N VAL A 245 -43.30 47.33 -36.68
CA VAL A 245 -43.87 46.40 -35.70
C VAL A 245 -43.59 44.94 -36.08
N ARG A 246 -43.81 44.55 -37.34
CA ARG A 246 -43.59 43.17 -37.79
C ARG A 246 -42.11 42.79 -37.83
N ALA A 247 -41.24 43.72 -38.21
CA ALA A 247 -39.79 43.52 -38.16
C ALA A 247 -39.34 43.31 -36.70
N HIS A 248 -39.82 44.13 -35.77
CA HIS A 248 -39.51 43.95 -34.36
C HIS A 248 -40.02 42.60 -33.82
N HIS A 249 -41.22 42.16 -34.20
CA HIS A 249 -41.73 40.83 -33.84
C HIS A 249 -40.82 39.71 -34.37
N ALA A 250 -40.38 39.80 -35.63
CA ALA A 250 -39.44 38.84 -36.21
C ALA A 250 -38.10 38.81 -35.46
N ASP A 251 -37.57 39.97 -35.04
CA ASP A 251 -36.35 40.05 -34.23
C ASP A 251 -36.54 39.38 -32.86
N VAL A 252 -37.67 39.60 -32.19
CA VAL A 252 -37.98 38.92 -30.91
C VAL A 252 -38.06 37.41 -31.09
N CYS A 253 -38.75 36.91 -32.13
CA CYS A 253 -38.81 35.47 -32.42
C CYS A 253 -37.41 34.89 -32.70
N LYS A 254 -36.57 35.64 -33.41
CA LYS A 254 -35.18 35.26 -33.68
C LYS A 254 -34.39 35.12 -32.38
N ASP A 255 -34.44 36.13 -31.52
CA ASP A 255 -33.72 36.13 -30.23
C ASP A 255 -34.18 34.98 -29.34
N MET A 256 -35.48 34.67 -29.32
CA MET A 256 -36.03 33.53 -28.57
C MET A 256 -35.52 32.19 -29.13
N ARG A 257 -35.53 32.03 -30.46
CA ARG A 257 -35.01 30.82 -31.14
C ARG A 257 -33.52 30.65 -30.86
N ASP A 258 -32.74 31.72 -31.01
CA ASP A 258 -31.29 31.69 -30.85
C ASP A 258 -30.92 31.32 -29.40
N LYS A 259 -31.62 31.90 -28.40
CA LYS A 259 -31.49 31.49 -26.99
C LYS A 259 -31.84 30.01 -26.74
N ALA A 260 -32.92 29.51 -27.34
CA ALA A 260 -33.29 28.11 -27.20
C ALA A 260 -32.25 27.18 -27.86
N ASN A 261 -31.68 27.60 -28.98
CA ASN A 261 -30.63 26.86 -29.69
C ASN A 261 -29.31 26.84 -28.91
N GLU A 262 -28.91 27.98 -28.33
CA GLU A 262 -27.77 28.06 -27.39
C GLU A 262 -27.96 27.12 -26.19
N LYS A 263 -29.17 27.08 -25.63
CA LYS A 263 -29.52 26.15 -24.55
C LYS A 263 -29.40 24.68 -24.98
N ALA A 264 -29.89 24.31 -26.16
CA ALA A 264 -29.76 22.96 -26.70
C ALA A 264 -28.29 22.57 -26.91
N GLN A 265 -27.47 23.50 -27.41
CA GLN A 265 -26.04 23.29 -27.57
C GLN A 265 -25.36 23.05 -26.23
N SER A 266 -25.63 23.89 -25.22
CA SER A 266 -25.11 23.71 -23.85
C SER A 266 -25.52 22.35 -23.26
N LEU A 267 -26.79 21.96 -23.38
CA LEU A 267 -27.28 20.65 -22.92
C LEU A 267 -26.54 19.48 -23.57
N SER A 268 -26.24 19.55 -24.87
CA SER A 268 -25.53 18.49 -25.59
C SER A 268 -24.09 18.27 -25.08
N GLN A 269 -23.45 19.32 -24.56
CA GLN A 269 -22.09 19.28 -24.01
C GLN A 269 -22.07 19.07 -22.49
N PHE A 270 -23.24 19.09 -21.85
CA PHE A 270 -23.32 19.11 -20.39
C PHE A 270 -22.98 17.75 -19.76
N PHE A 271 -23.36 16.64 -20.41
CA PHE A 271 -23.00 15.30 -19.93
C PHE A 271 -21.48 15.08 -19.82
N PRO A 272 -20.66 15.29 -20.88
CA PRO A 272 -19.21 15.10 -20.78
C PRO A 272 -18.56 16.08 -19.79
N PHE A 273 -19.09 17.31 -19.66
CA PHE A 273 -18.67 18.25 -18.63
C PHE A 273 -18.86 17.69 -17.21
N LEU A 274 -20.06 17.19 -16.88
CA LEU A 274 -20.35 16.64 -15.56
C LEU A 274 -19.50 15.42 -15.24
N ILE A 275 -19.42 14.45 -16.17
CA ILE A 275 -18.65 13.23 -15.95
C ILE A 275 -17.17 13.52 -15.79
N GLY A 276 -16.60 14.44 -16.60
CA GLY A 276 -15.20 14.86 -16.46
C GLY A 276 -14.90 15.44 -15.08
N ASN A 277 -15.75 16.35 -14.60
CA ASN A 277 -15.58 16.96 -13.28
C ASN A 277 -15.78 15.96 -12.13
N TYR A 278 -16.75 15.04 -12.21
CA TYR A 278 -16.90 13.99 -11.20
C TYR A 278 -15.68 13.07 -11.15
N VAL A 279 -15.16 12.67 -12.31
CA VAL A 279 -13.97 11.81 -12.47
C VAL A 279 -12.72 12.42 -11.84
N GLU A 280 -12.56 13.74 -11.95
CA GLU A 280 -11.49 14.49 -11.29
C GLU A 280 -11.74 14.56 -9.78
N ALA A 281 -12.93 14.97 -9.36
CA ALA A 281 -13.29 15.10 -7.95
C ALA A 281 -13.21 13.77 -7.17
N PHE A 282 -13.46 12.63 -7.81
CA PHE A 282 -13.33 11.31 -7.19
C PHE A 282 -11.92 11.08 -6.64
N GLN A 283 -10.87 11.56 -7.32
CA GLN A 283 -9.47 11.35 -6.90
C GLN A 283 -9.14 12.08 -5.59
N ASP A 284 -9.86 13.16 -5.29
CA ASP A 284 -9.66 13.95 -4.07
C ASP A 284 -10.47 13.44 -2.88
N HIS A 285 -11.49 12.61 -3.12
CA HIS A 285 -12.44 12.16 -2.10
C HIS A 285 -12.39 10.66 -1.84
N PHE A 286 -11.97 9.85 -2.81
CA PHE A 286 -11.82 8.42 -2.69
C PHE A 286 -10.38 8.03 -3.00
N LEU A 287 -9.75 7.35 -2.07
CA LEU A 287 -8.43 6.76 -2.25
C LEU A 287 -8.48 5.31 -1.82
N GLU A 288 -7.44 4.58 -2.22
CA GLU A 288 -7.26 3.20 -1.83
C GLU A 288 -6.07 3.12 -0.91
N VAL A 289 -6.23 2.36 0.16
CA VAL A 289 -5.14 2.06 1.06
C VAL A 289 -5.12 0.58 1.34
N PHE A 290 -3.91 0.09 1.61
CA PHE A 290 -3.68 -1.26 2.05
C PHE A 290 -4.47 -1.53 3.35
N ASP A 291 -5.09 -2.70 3.41
CA ASP A 291 -5.82 -3.19 4.56
C ASP A 291 -5.37 -4.62 4.89
N ALA A 292 -4.56 -4.73 5.95
CA ALA A 292 -4.05 -6.01 6.45
C ALA A 292 -5.16 -6.96 6.96
N GLU A 293 -6.40 -6.50 7.10
CA GLU A 293 -7.53 -7.33 7.51
C GLU A 293 -8.41 -7.76 6.33
N ALA A 294 -8.15 -7.26 5.11
CA ALA A 294 -8.94 -7.58 3.92
C ALA A 294 -8.59 -8.94 3.27
N HIS A 295 -7.90 -9.84 3.98
CA HIS A 295 -7.56 -11.17 3.48
C HIS A 295 -8.79 -12.08 3.43
N TYR A 296 -8.94 -12.81 2.31
CA TYR A 296 -10.08 -13.67 2.02
C TYR A 296 -9.80 -15.17 2.25
N THR A 297 -8.60 -15.55 2.69
CA THR A 297 -8.18 -16.95 2.84
C THR A 297 -7.54 -17.21 4.22
N ASP A 298 -7.79 -18.39 4.79
CA ASP A 298 -7.17 -18.91 6.03
C ASP A 298 -5.69 -19.33 5.81
N GLU A 299 -4.91 -18.49 5.13
CA GLU A 299 -3.51 -18.78 4.81
C GLU A 299 -2.62 -18.61 6.05
N THR A 300 -1.59 -19.45 6.13
CA THR A 300 -0.65 -19.46 7.26
C THR A 300 0.28 -18.25 7.19
N LEU A 301 0.77 -17.75 8.34
CA LEU A 301 1.73 -16.63 8.45
C LEU A 301 3.04 -16.77 7.64
N LEU A 302 3.27 -17.94 7.02
CA LEU A 302 4.49 -18.33 6.32
C LEU A 302 4.41 -18.14 4.80
N GLU A 303 3.26 -17.72 4.28
CA GLU A 303 3.03 -17.43 2.87
C GLU A 303 2.50 -16.00 2.71
N ASP A 304 2.96 -15.31 1.67
CA ASP A 304 2.45 -13.98 1.32
C ASP A 304 1.06 -14.13 0.72
N SER A 305 0.06 -13.70 1.48
CA SER A 305 -1.28 -13.55 0.94
C SER A 305 -1.32 -12.31 0.05
N PRO A 306 -2.04 -12.36 -1.08
CA PRO A 306 -2.13 -11.21 -1.96
C PRO A 306 -2.74 -10.01 -1.22
N ALA A 307 -2.18 -8.83 -1.47
CA ALA A 307 -2.43 -7.62 -0.70
C ALA A 307 -3.90 -7.20 -0.78
N GLY A 308 -4.54 -7.07 0.38
CA GLY A 308 -5.90 -6.53 0.51
C GLY A 308 -5.89 -5.01 0.45
N PHE A 309 -6.81 -4.43 -0.31
CA PHE A 309 -7.00 -2.99 -0.44
C PHE A 309 -8.44 -2.63 -0.15
N ARG A 310 -8.62 -1.45 0.45
CA ARG A 310 -9.93 -0.91 0.78
C ARG A 310 -10.04 0.54 0.36
N LEU A 311 -11.23 0.92 -0.12
CA LEU A 311 -11.56 2.31 -0.36
C LEU A 311 -11.66 3.06 0.98
N VAL A 312 -11.04 4.23 1.01
CA VAL A 312 -11.23 5.25 2.04
C VAL A 312 -11.92 6.45 1.43
N TYR A 313 -12.77 7.08 2.22
CA TYR A 313 -13.51 8.26 1.82
C TYR A 313 -13.14 9.46 2.70
N LYS A 314 -12.97 10.63 2.08
CA LYS A 314 -12.65 11.89 2.76
C LYS A 314 -13.92 12.69 3.11
N HIS A 315 -14.25 12.73 4.39
CA HIS A 315 -15.32 13.55 4.98
C HIS A 315 -14.92 15.04 5.13
N GLY A 316 -14.74 15.77 4.03
CA GLY A 316 -14.56 17.23 4.04
C GLY A 316 -13.33 17.75 3.29
N ARG A 317 -13.34 19.05 2.97
CA ARG A 317 -12.36 19.67 2.05
C ARG A 317 -10.96 19.83 2.65
N SER A 318 -10.86 20.12 3.95
CA SER A 318 -9.61 20.60 4.57
C SER A 318 -8.98 19.69 5.63
N ASP A 319 -9.64 18.60 6.05
CA ASP A 319 -9.14 17.77 7.15
C ASP A 319 -8.50 16.45 6.65
N PRO A 320 -7.19 16.24 6.86
CA PRO A 320 -6.52 14.97 6.59
C PRO A 320 -6.95 13.82 7.52
N THR A 321 -7.65 14.06 8.64
CA THR A 321 -8.28 12.99 9.46
C THR A 321 -9.48 12.37 8.77
N ALA A 322 -10.05 13.06 7.78
CA ALA A 322 -11.38 12.77 7.31
C ALA A 322 -11.46 11.47 6.50
N TRP A 323 -10.35 10.76 6.32
CA TRP A 323 -10.30 9.47 5.66
C TRP A 323 -10.85 8.37 6.57
N SER A 324 -12.04 7.88 6.25
CA SER A 324 -12.63 6.71 6.89
C SER A 324 -12.59 5.51 5.96
N PHE A 325 -12.28 4.33 6.50
CA PHE A 325 -12.49 3.09 5.77
C PHE A 325 -13.96 2.88 5.43
N ILE A 326 -14.22 2.49 4.19
CA ILE A 326 -15.52 1.98 3.77
C ILE A 326 -15.54 0.48 4.09
N GLN A 327 -16.20 0.09 5.17
CA GLN A 327 -16.13 -1.31 5.65
C GLN A 327 -17.24 -2.18 5.08
N ASN A 328 -18.40 -1.58 4.88
CA ASN A 328 -19.62 -2.27 4.51
C ASN A 328 -20.38 -1.49 3.44
N GLU A 329 -21.52 -2.03 3.05
CA GLU A 329 -22.41 -1.47 2.04
C GLU A 329 -22.99 -0.10 2.46
N GLU A 330 -23.36 0.04 3.73
CA GLU A 330 -23.93 1.26 4.29
C GLU A 330 -22.91 2.42 4.24
N ASP A 331 -21.66 2.15 4.65
CA ASP A 331 -20.56 3.10 4.56
C ASP A 331 -20.32 3.55 3.12
N PHE A 332 -20.41 2.61 2.16
CA PHE A 332 -20.14 2.89 0.75
C PHE A 332 -21.19 3.82 0.16
N PHE A 333 -22.47 3.49 0.30
CA PHE A 333 -23.53 4.36 -0.20
C PHE A 333 -23.61 5.67 0.58
N GLY A 334 -23.31 5.66 1.88
CA GLY A 334 -23.15 6.88 2.69
C GLY A 334 -22.08 7.81 2.15
N ALA A 335 -20.89 7.27 1.83
CA ALA A 335 -19.80 8.02 1.22
C ALA A 335 -20.18 8.58 -0.16
N LEU A 336 -20.91 7.83 -0.99
CA LEU A 336 -21.39 8.31 -2.30
C LEU A 336 -22.39 9.46 -2.16
N ARG A 337 -23.37 9.36 -1.26
CA ARG A 337 -24.31 10.46 -1.01
C ARG A 337 -23.58 11.72 -0.58
N HIS A 338 -22.67 11.59 0.39
CA HIS A 338 -21.89 12.72 0.88
C HIS A 338 -21.00 13.31 -0.24
N PHE A 339 -20.42 12.47 -1.10
CA PHE A 339 -19.61 12.90 -2.24
C PHE A 339 -20.38 13.81 -3.19
N PHE A 340 -21.53 13.38 -3.69
CA PHE A 340 -22.29 14.16 -4.66
C PHE A 340 -22.74 15.51 -4.06
N LEU A 341 -23.14 15.52 -2.78
CA LEU A 341 -23.48 16.76 -2.07
C LEU A 341 -22.27 17.68 -1.85
N ALA A 342 -21.09 17.14 -1.53
CA ALA A 342 -19.89 17.93 -1.24
C ALA A 342 -19.24 18.53 -2.50
N VAL A 343 -19.40 17.86 -3.64
CA VAL A 343 -18.80 18.22 -4.93
C VAL A 343 -19.70 19.13 -5.75
N GLU A 344 -21.02 19.07 -5.57
CA GLU A 344 -22.00 19.94 -6.25
C GLU A 344 -21.58 21.42 -6.30
N PRO A 345 -21.21 22.08 -5.17
CA PRO A 345 -20.84 23.50 -5.23
C PRO A 345 -19.54 23.76 -6.01
N GLN A 346 -18.66 22.76 -6.11
CA GLN A 346 -17.36 22.87 -6.80
C GLN A 346 -17.59 22.84 -8.32
N ILE A 347 -18.41 21.89 -8.77
CA ILE A 347 -18.77 21.77 -10.20
C ILE A 347 -19.63 22.95 -10.64
N SER A 348 -20.57 23.40 -9.79
CA SER A 348 -21.40 24.57 -10.04
C SER A 348 -20.54 25.85 -10.19
N ALA A 349 -19.46 25.99 -9.42
CA ALA A 349 -18.56 27.14 -9.50
C ALA A 349 -17.76 27.22 -10.80
N VAL A 350 -17.42 26.09 -11.43
CA VAL A 350 -16.69 26.04 -12.71
C VAL A 350 -17.62 25.97 -13.93
N CYS A 351 -18.93 25.89 -13.72
CA CYS A 351 -19.92 25.87 -14.78
C CYS A 351 -20.17 27.29 -15.32
N GLU A 352 -19.81 27.54 -16.59
CA GLU A 352 -20.06 28.83 -17.25
C GLU A 352 -21.54 29.03 -17.64
N TRP A 353 -22.31 27.95 -17.78
CA TRP A 353 -23.72 28.00 -18.14
C TRP A 353 -24.59 28.20 -16.90
N GLU A 354 -25.14 29.41 -16.73
CA GLU A 354 -25.93 29.79 -15.55
C GLU A 354 -27.15 28.90 -15.28
N GLU A 355 -27.88 28.47 -16.31
CA GLU A 355 -28.97 27.51 -16.12
C GLU A 355 -28.44 26.12 -15.76
N GLY A 356 -27.25 25.78 -16.25
CA GLY A 356 -26.52 24.56 -15.90
C GLY A 356 -26.24 24.44 -14.41
N LYS A 357 -26.01 25.55 -13.70
CA LYS A 357 -25.83 25.53 -12.23
C LYS A 357 -27.07 24.99 -11.50
N LYS A 358 -28.26 25.39 -11.95
CA LYS A 358 -29.53 24.86 -11.41
C LYS A 358 -29.74 23.40 -11.80
N GLU A 359 -29.31 23.04 -13.01
CA GLU A 359 -29.35 21.65 -13.48
C GLU A 359 -28.43 20.74 -12.65
N ILE A 360 -27.25 21.22 -12.24
CA ILE A 360 -26.34 20.49 -11.34
C ILE A 360 -26.99 20.23 -9.98
N GLU A 361 -27.64 21.23 -9.38
CA GLU A 361 -28.35 21.10 -8.11
C GLU A 361 -29.49 20.06 -8.19
N LEU A 362 -30.31 20.16 -9.24
CA LEU A 362 -31.41 19.22 -9.49
C LEU A 362 -30.89 17.79 -9.71
N LEU A 363 -29.91 17.62 -10.60
CA LEU A 363 -29.33 16.31 -10.88
C LEU A 363 -28.66 15.70 -9.65
N THR A 364 -27.97 16.50 -8.84
CA THR A 364 -27.35 16.03 -7.59
C THR A 364 -28.40 15.45 -6.65
N THR A 365 -29.52 16.14 -6.48
CA THR A 365 -30.64 15.66 -5.66
C THR A 365 -31.21 14.35 -6.21
N GLU A 366 -31.43 14.27 -7.52
CA GLU A 366 -31.95 13.05 -8.14
C GLU A 366 -30.94 11.88 -8.10
N ILE A 367 -29.64 12.15 -8.23
CA ILE A 367 -28.58 11.14 -8.10
C ILE A 367 -28.55 10.58 -6.68
N VAL A 368 -28.66 11.43 -5.65
CA VAL A 368 -28.73 10.98 -4.25
C VAL A 368 -29.94 10.06 -4.05
N HIS A 369 -31.11 10.42 -4.60
CA HIS A 369 -32.27 9.54 -4.57
C HIS A 369 -32.08 8.23 -5.34
N LEU A 370 -31.41 8.25 -6.49
CA LEU A 370 -31.09 7.04 -7.25
C LEU A 370 -30.20 6.10 -6.41
N ILE A 371 -29.20 6.66 -5.71
CA ILE A 371 -28.27 5.91 -4.88
C ILE A 371 -29.01 5.10 -3.82
N ASP A 372 -30.11 5.62 -3.27
CA ASP A 372 -30.91 4.95 -2.25
C ASP A 372 -31.89 3.88 -2.80
N THR A 373 -31.89 3.62 -4.12
CA THR A 373 -32.76 2.62 -4.71
C THR A 373 -32.15 1.22 -4.68
N ASP A 374 -32.97 0.21 -4.36
CA ASP A 374 -32.57 -1.21 -4.45
C ASP A 374 -32.03 -1.59 -5.83
N SER A 375 -32.58 -0.96 -6.88
CA SER A 375 -32.15 -1.20 -8.26
C SER A 375 -30.70 -0.77 -8.49
N PHE A 376 -30.28 0.35 -7.89
CA PHE A 376 -28.92 0.83 -7.98
C PHE A 376 -27.99 0.02 -7.08
N HIS A 377 -28.42 -0.34 -5.86
CA HIS A 377 -27.65 -1.22 -4.99
C HIS A 377 -27.33 -2.56 -5.67
N ALA A 378 -28.35 -3.20 -6.26
CA ALA A 378 -28.19 -4.44 -7.01
C ALA A 378 -27.27 -4.29 -8.23
N PHE A 379 -27.30 -3.12 -8.90
CA PHE A 379 -26.38 -2.81 -10.00
C PHE A 379 -24.94 -2.69 -9.49
N ALA A 380 -24.70 -1.88 -8.46
CA ALA A 380 -23.38 -1.55 -7.95
C ALA A 380 -22.65 -2.77 -7.34
N LEU A 381 -23.40 -3.69 -6.73
CA LEU A 381 -22.89 -4.87 -6.04
C LEU A 381 -22.82 -6.14 -6.92
N LYS A 382 -23.26 -6.07 -8.17
CA LYS A 382 -23.51 -7.25 -9.03
C LYS A 382 -22.31 -8.19 -9.21
N LYS A 383 -21.08 -7.69 -9.15
CA LYS A 383 -19.86 -8.49 -9.44
C LYS A 383 -19.00 -8.78 -8.21
N LYS A 384 -18.67 -7.75 -7.43
CA LYS A 384 -17.76 -7.78 -6.28
C LYS A 384 -18.07 -6.60 -5.35
N LYS A 385 -17.52 -6.62 -4.13
CA LYS A 385 -17.55 -5.48 -3.21
C LYS A 385 -16.77 -4.31 -3.84
N PRO A 386 -17.40 -3.17 -4.15
CA PRO A 386 -16.73 -2.02 -4.77
C PRO A 386 -15.62 -1.42 -3.90
N TRP A 387 -15.72 -1.58 -2.58
CA TRP A 387 -14.84 -0.95 -1.60
C TRP A 387 -13.72 -1.84 -1.08
N SER A 388 -13.64 -3.10 -1.49
CA SER A 388 -12.61 -4.02 -0.99
C SER A 388 -12.22 -5.01 -2.08
N TYR A 389 -10.94 -5.14 -2.33
CA TYR A 389 -10.42 -6.07 -3.33
C TYR A 389 -9.02 -6.53 -2.97
N THR A 390 -8.60 -7.63 -3.60
CA THR A 390 -7.24 -8.13 -3.53
C THR A 390 -6.50 -7.63 -4.76
N SER A 391 -5.42 -6.87 -4.54
CA SER A 391 -4.61 -6.30 -5.60
C SER A 391 -3.71 -7.36 -6.26
N GLY A 392 -3.35 -7.12 -7.52
CA GLY A 392 -2.24 -7.78 -8.18
C GLY A 392 -0.90 -7.06 -7.99
N GLY A 393 -0.82 -6.14 -7.03
CA GLY A 393 0.43 -5.49 -6.60
C GLY A 393 1.43 -6.52 -6.09
N SER A 394 2.70 -6.27 -6.34
CA SER A 394 3.82 -7.12 -5.94
C SER A 394 4.85 -6.33 -5.14
N PHE A 395 5.81 -7.04 -4.57
CA PHE A 395 7.01 -6.47 -3.98
C PHE A 395 7.69 -5.45 -4.92
N HIS A 396 7.84 -5.78 -6.20
CA HIS A 396 8.44 -4.89 -7.20
C HIS A 396 7.60 -3.64 -7.47
N THR A 397 6.27 -3.76 -7.56
CA THR A 397 5.42 -2.57 -7.79
C THR A 397 5.47 -1.64 -6.59
N LEU A 398 5.51 -2.17 -5.37
CA LEU A 398 5.74 -1.37 -4.17
C LEU A 398 7.05 -0.60 -4.25
N LEU A 399 8.16 -1.29 -4.56
CA LEU A 399 9.48 -0.65 -4.62
C LEU A 399 9.52 0.43 -5.71
N LYS A 400 9.01 0.16 -6.91
CA LYS A 400 8.94 1.15 -7.99
C LYS A 400 8.11 2.37 -7.59
N GLY A 401 6.91 2.15 -7.04
CA GLY A 401 6.00 3.23 -6.63
C GLY A 401 6.53 4.07 -5.47
N TYR A 402 7.10 3.43 -4.44
CA TYR A 402 7.56 4.13 -3.24
C TYR A 402 8.92 4.84 -3.42
N PHE A 403 9.86 4.23 -4.14
CA PHE A 403 11.19 4.80 -4.42
C PHE A 403 11.23 5.61 -5.72
N SER A 404 10.13 5.70 -6.46
CA SER A 404 10.05 6.44 -7.72
C SER A 404 11.05 5.93 -8.78
N ILE A 405 11.23 4.61 -8.87
CA ILE A 405 12.26 4.00 -9.73
C ILE A 405 11.76 3.89 -11.18
N GLU A 406 12.25 4.77 -12.05
CA GLU A 406 12.01 4.72 -13.49
C GLU A 406 12.81 3.57 -14.13
N GLY A 407 12.10 2.55 -14.61
CA GLY A 407 12.68 1.41 -15.35
C GLY A 407 12.55 0.06 -14.63
N GLU A 408 13.42 -0.87 -15.00
CA GLU A 408 13.52 -2.18 -14.35
C GLU A 408 14.48 -2.13 -13.17
N ILE A 409 14.12 -2.84 -12.10
CA ILE A 409 14.98 -2.97 -10.93
C ILE A 409 16.03 -4.04 -11.25
N ALA A 410 17.31 -3.72 -11.06
CA ALA A 410 18.37 -4.70 -11.28
C ALA A 410 18.29 -5.82 -10.25
N GLU A 411 18.13 -7.05 -10.74
CA GLU A 411 17.98 -8.24 -9.93
C GLU A 411 18.66 -9.45 -10.58
N GLU A 412 19.06 -10.39 -9.74
CA GLU A 412 19.49 -11.73 -10.15
C GLU A 412 18.49 -12.72 -9.58
N LYS A 413 17.93 -13.58 -10.43
CA LYS A 413 16.89 -14.54 -10.04
C LYS A 413 16.96 -15.84 -10.83
N ARG A 414 16.57 -16.94 -10.18
CA ARG A 414 16.47 -18.27 -10.81
C ARG A 414 15.62 -19.23 -9.98
N PRO A 415 15.09 -20.32 -10.57
CA PRO A 415 14.53 -21.41 -9.79
C PRO A 415 15.63 -22.12 -8.99
N ILE A 416 15.23 -22.69 -7.85
CA ILE A 416 16.12 -23.34 -6.90
C ILE A 416 15.77 -24.82 -6.79
N GLU A 417 16.79 -25.68 -6.90
CA GLU A 417 16.60 -27.14 -6.93
C GLU A 417 16.87 -27.83 -5.59
N SER A 418 17.60 -27.18 -4.69
CA SER A 418 17.94 -27.69 -3.35
C SER A 418 18.30 -26.56 -2.37
N PRO A 419 18.26 -26.78 -1.04
CA PRO A 419 18.83 -25.82 -0.08
C PRO A 419 20.32 -25.53 -0.33
N LEU A 420 21.08 -26.54 -0.80
CA LEU A 420 22.48 -26.38 -1.23
C LEU A 420 22.60 -25.47 -2.46
N ASP A 421 21.70 -25.63 -3.43
CA ASP A 421 21.65 -24.80 -4.63
C ASP A 421 21.33 -23.34 -4.27
N LEU A 422 20.40 -23.10 -3.33
CA LEU A 422 20.13 -21.75 -2.80
C LEU A 422 21.34 -21.14 -2.11
N LEU A 423 22.01 -21.87 -1.21
CA LEU A 423 23.19 -21.35 -0.53
C LEU A 423 24.32 -21.05 -1.53
N THR A 424 24.51 -21.91 -2.52
CA THR A 424 25.49 -21.72 -3.60
C THR A 424 25.17 -20.47 -4.42
N PHE A 425 23.90 -20.32 -4.85
CA PHE A 425 23.42 -19.13 -5.54
C PHE A 425 23.77 -17.84 -4.79
N LEU A 426 23.45 -17.79 -3.50
CA LEU A 426 23.64 -16.58 -2.69
C LEU A 426 25.12 -16.24 -2.50
N ILE A 427 25.97 -17.24 -2.23
CA ILE A 427 27.41 -17.00 -2.08
C ILE A 427 28.04 -16.58 -3.40
N ASP A 428 27.73 -17.26 -4.51
CA ASP A 428 28.28 -16.94 -5.83
C ASP A 428 27.83 -15.56 -6.31
N LEU A 429 26.56 -15.21 -6.06
CA LEU A 429 26.04 -13.88 -6.32
C LEU A 429 26.87 -12.81 -5.59
N LEU A 430 27.07 -12.96 -4.29
CA LEU A 430 27.82 -12.00 -3.48
C LEU A 430 29.29 -11.90 -3.91
N LYS A 431 29.91 -13.02 -4.33
CA LYS A 431 31.26 -13.03 -4.92
C LYS A 431 31.34 -12.28 -6.25
N ALA A 432 30.26 -12.32 -7.04
CA ALA A 432 30.19 -11.67 -8.36
C ALA A 432 29.82 -10.18 -8.28
N LEU A 433 29.20 -9.72 -7.18
CA LEU A 433 28.82 -8.32 -7.03
C LEU A 433 30.04 -7.37 -7.02
N PRO A 434 29.91 -6.15 -7.57
CA PRO A 434 30.99 -5.17 -7.53
C PRO A 434 31.41 -4.81 -6.10
N TYR A 435 32.72 -4.62 -5.87
CA TYR A 435 33.28 -4.28 -4.55
C TYR A 435 32.60 -3.09 -3.86
N ARG A 436 32.18 -2.08 -4.63
CA ARG A 436 31.44 -0.92 -4.10
C ARG A 436 30.11 -1.29 -3.42
N VAL A 437 29.48 -2.38 -3.87
CA VAL A 437 28.22 -2.90 -3.34
C VAL A 437 28.48 -3.79 -2.13
N THR A 438 29.54 -4.62 -2.16
CA THR A 438 29.82 -5.60 -1.10
C THR A 438 30.56 -5.03 0.11
N LYS A 439 31.36 -3.98 -0.08
CA LYS A 439 32.15 -3.35 0.99
C LYS A 439 31.34 -2.98 2.24
N PRO A 440 30.14 -2.37 2.15
CA PRO A 440 29.32 -2.10 3.33
C PRO A 440 28.99 -3.35 4.15
N PHE A 441 28.73 -4.48 3.50
CA PHE A 441 28.41 -5.75 4.17
C PHE A 441 29.61 -6.35 4.91
N GLU A 442 30.85 -6.01 4.51
CA GLU A 442 32.04 -6.42 5.25
C GLU A 442 32.14 -5.72 6.61
N THR A 443 31.63 -4.49 6.71
CA THR A 443 31.82 -3.65 7.91
C THR A 443 30.57 -3.55 8.78
N ASP A 444 29.38 -3.71 8.19
CA ASP A 444 28.10 -3.58 8.86
C ASP A 444 27.29 -4.89 8.72
N PRO A 445 27.17 -5.72 9.78
CA PRO A 445 26.38 -6.95 9.74
C PRO A 445 24.88 -6.68 9.55
N HIS A 446 24.43 -5.44 9.74
CA HIS A 446 23.05 -5.02 9.50
C HIS A 446 22.84 -4.41 8.11
N ALA A 447 23.87 -4.23 7.29
CA ALA A 447 23.66 -3.88 5.90
C ALA A 447 23.02 -5.08 5.17
N SER A 448 22.01 -4.78 4.34
CA SER A 448 21.14 -5.79 3.74
C SER A 448 20.83 -5.50 2.27
N LEU A 449 20.50 -6.56 1.54
CA LEU A 449 19.88 -6.52 0.21
C LEU A 449 18.43 -6.97 0.31
N PHE A 450 17.60 -6.49 -0.61
CA PHE A 450 16.27 -7.03 -0.78
C PHE A 450 16.34 -8.40 -1.45
N MET A 451 15.59 -9.35 -0.90
CA MET A 451 15.50 -10.71 -1.41
C MET A 451 14.05 -11.17 -1.33
N TYR A 452 13.64 -12.03 -2.25
CA TYR A 452 12.33 -12.64 -2.22
C TYR A 452 12.41 -14.12 -2.63
N SER A 453 11.55 -14.93 -1.99
CA SER A 453 11.13 -16.24 -2.47
C SER A 453 9.81 -16.10 -3.23
N PRO A 454 9.28 -17.16 -3.85
CA PRO A 454 7.99 -17.09 -4.55
C PRO A 454 6.82 -16.61 -3.70
N THR A 455 6.91 -16.81 -2.37
CA THR A 455 5.83 -16.50 -1.42
C THR A 455 6.26 -15.58 -0.28
N HIS A 456 7.44 -14.94 -0.32
CA HIS A 456 7.88 -14.10 0.79
C HIS A 456 8.95 -13.09 0.41
N ALA A 457 8.81 -11.85 0.82
CA ALA A 457 9.86 -10.82 0.70
C ALA A 457 10.57 -10.61 2.04
N PHE A 458 11.90 -10.50 2.00
CA PHE A 458 12.74 -10.43 3.19
C PHE A 458 14.10 -9.75 2.91
N LEU A 459 14.95 -9.66 3.94
CA LEU A 459 16.23 -8.95 3.85
C LEU A 459 17.41 -9.93 3.95
N LEU A 460 18.13 -10.12 2.85
CA LEU A 460 19.43 -10.80 2.85
C LEU A 460 20.43 -9.97 3.64
N ARG A 461 21.18 -10.61 4.55
CA ARG A 461 22.15 -9.98 5.46
C ARG A 461 23.54 -10.57 5.21
N PRO A 462 24.27 -10.11 4.19
CA PRO A 462 25.54 -10.72 3.81
C PRO A 462 26.65 -10.61 4.86
N GLY A 463 26.54 -9.65 5.78
CA GLY A 463 27.53 -9.42 6.83
C GLY A 463 27.38 -10.31 8.08
N LEU A 464 26.37 -11.19 8.16
CA LEU A 464 26.20 -12.09 9.29
C LEU A 464 27.26 -13.20 9.29
N SER A 465 27.92 -13.43 10.43
CA SER A 465 28.80 -14.59 10.62
C SER A 465 27.96 -15.83 11.00
N PRO A 466 28.30 -17.05 10.51
CA PRO A 466 29.42 -17.38 9.62
C PRO A 466 29.14 -17.25 8.10
N PHE A 467 28.01 -16.65 7.68
CA PHE A 467 27.62 -16.54 6.27
C PHE A 467 28.58 -15.66 5.46
N LYS A 468 29.07 -14.59 6.11
CA LYS A 468 30.03 -13.63 5.57
C LYS A 468 31.32 -14.30 5.07
N GLU A 469 31.81 -15.26 5.83
CA GLU A 469 33.05 -16.00 5.56
C GLU A 469 32.96 -16.78 4.24
N GLY A 470 31.77 -17.28 3.88
CA GLY A 470 31.58 -18.07 2.67
C GLY A 470 31.73 -17.29 1.37
N TRP A 471 31.25 -16.05 1.33
CA TRP A 471 31.40 -15.22 0.14
C TRP A 471 32.70 -14.40 0.12
N LEU A 472 33.35 -14.21 1.27
CA LEU A 472 34.72 -13.68 1.33
C LEU A 472 35.79 -14.71 0.97
N ASP A 473 35.48 -16.01 1.05
CA ASP A 473 36.37 -17.07 0.63
C ASP A 473 36.68 -17.00 -0.88
N LYS A 474 37.96 -17.15 -1.23
CA LYS A 474 38.43 -17.10 -2.63
C LYS A 474 38.33 -18.44 -3.34
N GLY A 475 37.97 -19.50 -2.64
CA GLY A 475 37.81 -20.85 -3.17
C GLY A 475 36.47 -21.07 -3.87
N PHE A 476 36.28 -22.31 -4.31
CA PHE A 476 35.02 -22.75 -4.91
C PHE A 476 33.94 -22.84 -3.84
N THR A 477 32.79 -22.23 -4.11
CA THR A 477 31.66 -22.11 -3.17
C THR A 477 31.17 -23.47 -2.67
N TYR A 478 30.98 -24.45 -3.56
CA TYR A 478 30.58 -25.79 -3.16
C TYR A 478 31.60 -26.45 -2.22
N THR A 479 32.90 -26.31 -2.50
CA THR A 479 33.96 -26.82 -1.64
C THR A 479 33.93 -26.17 -0.27
N TRP A 480 33.73 -24.85 -0.21
CA TRP A 480 33.60 -24.13 1.07
C TRP A 480 32.40 -24.65 1.88
N ILE A 481 31.22 -24.76 1.27
CA ILE A 481 30.00 -25.26 1.93
C ILE A 481 30.22 -26.69 2.46
N ARG A 482 30.79 -27.56 1.62
CA ARG A 482 31.06 -28.95 2.01
C ARG A 482 32.01 -29.01 3.21
N ASP A 483 33.15 -28.34 3.12
CA ASP A 483 34.24 -28.49 4.09
C ASP A 483 33.97 -27.76 5.41
N HIS A 484 33.18 -26.68 5.41
CA HIS A 484 32.93 -25.87 6.60
C HIS A 484 31.58 -26.14 7.27
N LEU A 485 30.61 -26.70 6.53
CA LEU A 485 29.25 -26.89 7.02
C LEU A 485 28.82 -28.37 6.98
N ILE A 486 28.90 -29.01 5.81
CA ILE A 486 28.32 -30.35 5.62
C ILE A 486 29.16 -31.45 6.27
N ASP A 487 30.43 -31.58 5.87
CA ASP A 487 31.30 -32.69 6.30
C ASP A 487 31.58 -32.66 7.81
N PRO A 488 31.85 -31.49 8.44
CA PRO A 488 32.00 -31.42 9.89
C PRO A 488 30.73 -31.86 10.63
N ALA A 489 29.54 -31.47 10.14
CA ALA A 489 28.28 -31.79 10.79
C ALA A 489 27.93 -33.26 10.64
N LYS A 490 28.04 -33.77 9.41
CA LYS A 490 27.82 -35.17 9.11
C LYS A 490 28.74 -36.07 9.94
N SER A 491 30.04 -35.78 9.98
CA SER A 491 31.00 -36.55 10.78
C SER A 491 30.64 -36.55 12.27
N HIS A 492 30.23 -35.40 12.81
CA HIS A 492 29.77 -35.29 14.19
C HIS A 492 28.49 -36.11 14.44
N TYR A 493 27.46 -35.96 13.61
CA TYR A 493 26.20 -36.68 13.76
C TYR A 493 26.33 -38.20 13.57
N GLU A 494 27.16 -38.65 12.64
CA GLU A 494 27.45 -40.06 12.41
C GLU A 494 28.14 -40.72 13.61
N SER A 495 28.84 -39.95 14.44
CA SER A 495 29.49 -40.44 15.67
C SER A 495 28.50 -40.67 16.83
N ILE A 496 27.30 -40.09 16.76
CA ILE A 496 26.32 -40.14 17.85
C ILE A 496 25.56 -41.46 17.83
N ARG A 497 25.49 -42.13 18.99
CA ARG A 497 24.63 -43.28 19.26
C ARG A 497 23.86 -43.02 20.56
N LEU A 498 22.56 -43.20 20.50
CA LEU A 498 21.64 -42.94 21.61
C LEU A 498 21.27 -44.24 22.28
N ASP A 499 21.84 -44.49 23.45
CA ASP A 499 21.37 -45.55 24.33
C ASP A 499 19.97 -45.22 24.91
N ALA A 500 19.36 -46.20 25.59
CA ALA A 500 18.01 -46.04 26.15
C ALA A 500 17.89 -44.87 27.14
N SER A 501 18.97 -44.51 27.85
CA SER A 501 18.98 -43.40 28.79
C SER A 501 18.96 -42.06 28.06
N LEU A 502 19.81 -41.91 27.04
CA LEU A 502 19.85 -40.69 26.21
C LEU A 502 18.59 -40.52 25.38
N GLN A 503 18.03 -41.60 24.83
CA GLN A 503 16.74 -41.57 24.13
C GLN A 503 15.65 -40.99 25.04
N THR A 504 15.55 -41.48 26.28
CA THR A 504 14.59 -40.98 27.27
C THR A 504 14.83 -39.51 27.60
N LEU A 505 16.06 -39.13 27.94
CA LEU A 505 16.42 -37.76 28.30
C LEU A 505 16.06 -36.75 27.21
N VAL A 506 16.30 -37.10 25.95
CA VAL A 506 16.00 -36.23 24.81
C VAL A 506 14.51 -36.17 24.54
N ALA A 507 13.82 -37.32 24.53
CA ALA A 507 12.38 -37.38 24.31
C ALA A 507 11.58 -36.64 25.39
N GLU A 508 12.00 -36.71 26.66
CA GLU A 508 11.34 -36.03 27.79
C GLU A 508 11.30 -34.50 27.65
N LYS A 509 12.18 -33.89 26.85
CA LYS A 509 12.14 -32.45 26.56
C LYS A 509 10.88 -32.03 25.81
N ILE A 510 10.24 -32.95 25.08
CA ILE A 510 9.08 -32.68 24.23
C ILE A 510 7.84 -33.50 24.64
N PHE A 511 8.05 -34.70 25.18
CA PHE A 511 7.01 -35.65 25.52
C PHE A 511 6.98 -35.84 27.04
N SER A 512 6.02 -35.19 27.70
CA SER A 512 5.92 -35.23 29.17
C SER A 512 5.57 -36.60 29.72
N HIS A 513 4.87 -37.46 28.97
CA HIS A 513 4.51 -38.83 29.36
C HIS A 513 4.45 -39.77 28.16
N GLY A 514 4.72 -41.06 28.39
CA GLY A 514 4.44 -42.14 27.42
C GLY A 514 5.54 -42.47 26.41
N PHE A 515 6.74 -41.91 26.54
CA PHE A 515 7.88 -42.34 25.75
C PHE A 515 8.50 -43.62 26.34
N HIS A 516 8.69 -44.63 25.50
CA HIS A 516 9.41 -45.86 25.85
C HIS A 516 10.67 -45.93 24.97
N PRO A 517 11.89 -45.95 25.52
CA PRO A 517 13.10 -46.02 24.70
C PRO A 517 13.22 -47.38 24.01
N SER A 518 13.85 -47.39 22.84
CA SER A 518 14.27 -48.63 22.20
C SER A 518 15.38 -49.29 23.03
N PRO A 519 15.36 -50.63 23.19
CA PRO A 519 16.40 -51.34 23.93
C PRO A 519 17.78 -51.32 23.22
N GLY A 520 17.81 -51.02 21.92
CA GLY A 520 19.05 -50.87 21.14
C GLY A 520 19.56 -49.43 21.10
N GLY A 521 20.87 -49.27 20.94
CA GLY A 521 21.46 -47.97 20.62
C GLY A 521 21.05 -47.54 19.22
N LEU A 522 20.40 -46.37 19.10
CA LEU A 522 19.93 -45.84 17.81
C LEU A 522 20.86 -44.75 17.29
N THR A 523 21.06 -44.70 15.98
CA THR A 523 21.59 -43.51 15.29
C THR A 523 20.56 -42.37 15.33
N LEU A 524 20.97 -41.14 15.01
CA LEU A 524 20.03 -40.01 14.93
C LEU A 524 18.93 -40.21 13.87
N PRO A 525 19.20 -40.68 12.64
CA PRO A 525 18.16 -41.00 11.67
C PRO A 525 17.18 -42.07 12.17
N GLU A 526 17.68 -43.16 12.76
CA GLU A 526 16.83 -44.23 13.31
C GLU A 526 15.97 -43.74 14.46
N PHE A 527 16.53 -42.91 15.35
CA PHE A 527 15.79 -42.32 16.46
C PHE A 527 14.71 -41.35 15.97
N ARG A 528 14.99 -40.57 14.93
CA ARG A 528 13.99 -39.70 14.29
C ARG A 528 12.82 -40.50 13.71
N VAL A 529 13.11 -41.58 12.98
CA VAL A 529 12.07 -42.50 12.46
C VAL A 529 11.27 -43.12 13.61
N TYR A 530 11.93 -43.52 14.68
CA TYR A 530 11.28 -44.04 15.88
C TYR A 530 10.31 -43.03 16.51
N LEU A 531 10.75 -41.78 16.68
CA LEU A 531 9.91 -40.70 17.21
C LEU A 531 8.75 -40.34 16.28
N ILE A 532 8.95 -40.30 14.96
CA ILE A 532 7.88 -40.02 13.99
C ILE A 532 6.83 -41.14 14.01
N ASN A 533 7.23 -42.41 14.08
CA ASN A 533 6.27 -43.51 14.17
C ASN A 533 5.42 -43.42 15.44
N MET A 534 6.00 -42.95 16.54
CA MET A 534 5.27 -42.74 17.80
C MET A 534 4.43 -41.45 17.78
N PHE A 535 4.88 -40.41 17.07
CA PHE A 535 4.24 -39.10 16.99
C PHE A 535 4.21 -38.54 15.56
N PRO A 536 3.36 -39.08 14.67
CA PRO A 536 3.42 -38.80 13.22
C PRO A 536 3.26 -37.32 12.84
N ASN A 537 2.55 -36.54 13.65
CA ASN A 537 2.24 -35.14 13.36
C ASN A 537 3.24 -34.15 13.95
N ARG A 538 4.40 -34.62 14.46
CA ARG A 538 5.39 -33.80 15.16
C ARG A 538 6.77 -33.78 14.50
N GLY A 539 6.84 -34.01 13.19
CA GLY A 539 8.10 -34.04 12.45
C GLY A 539 9.00 -32.82 12.71
N ASP A 540 8.47 -31.60 12.56
CA ASP A 540 9.24 -30.36 12.76
C ASP A 540 9.69 -30.16 14.21
N ASP A 541 8.85 -30.53 15.19
CA ASP A 541 9.20 -30.48 16.61
C ASP A 541 10.34 -31.46 16.94
N ILE A 542 10.27 -32.66 16.37
CA ILE A 542 11.29 -33.70 16.50
C ILE A 542 12.60 -33.22 15.87
N ASP A 543 12.56 -32.64 14.67
CA ASP A 543 13.77 -32.15 13.99
C ASP A 543 14.40 -30.98 14.75
N ASN A 544 13.60 -30.05 15.27
CA ASN A 544 14.08 -28.98 16.16
C ASN A 544 14.70 -29.56 17.45
N LEU A 545 14.10 -30.59 18.06
CA LEU A 545 14.65 -31.25 19.25
C LEU A 545 16.01 -31.89 18.99
N LEU A 546 16.13 -32.62 17.88
CA LEU A 546 17.38 -33.27 17.50
C LEU A 546 18.46 -32.23 17.22
N PHE A 547 18.11 -31.15 16.52
CA PHE A 547 19.04 -30.05 16.29
C PHE A 547 19.52 -29.42 17.59
N GLN A 548 18.60 -29.00 18.47
CA GLN A 548 18.95 -28.37 19.74
C GLN A 548 19.76 -29.28 20.66
N SER A 549 19.53 -30.60 20.59
CA SER A 549 20.19 -31.54 21.50
C SER A 549 21.57 -31.97 21.03
N PHE A 550 21.84 -31.93 19.72
CA PHE A 550 23.02 -32.56 19.15
C PHE A 550 23.86 -31.68 18.23
N SER A 551 23.35 -30.54 17.77
CA SER A 551 24.12 -29.68 16.88
C SER A 551 25.26 -28.99 17.60
N THR A 552 26.50 -29.24 17.15
CA THR A 552 27.70 -28.54 17.58
C THR A 552 28.16 -27.49 16.58
N ILE A 553 27.63 -27.54 15.35
CA ILE A 553 27.95 -26.56 14.32
C ILE A 553 26.87 -25.49 14.33
N PRO A 554 27.27 -24.22 14.51
CA PRO A 554 26.33 -23.13 14.49
C PRO A 554 25.63 -23.09 13.13
N PRO A 555 24.30 -22.91 13.10
CA PRO A 555 23.59 -22.67 11.85
C PRO A 555 24.15 -21.40 11.19
N LEU A 556 23.95 -21.29 9.88
CA LEU A 556 24.47 -20.23 9.03
C LEU A 556 23.37 -19.18 8.76
N PRO A 557 23.15 -18.18 9.64
CA PRO A 557 22.14 -17.16 9.41
C PRO A 557 22.53 -16.29 8.21
N PHE A 558 21.60 -16.13 7.27
CA PHE A 558 21.86 -15.35 6.05
C PHE A 558 20.83 -14.24 5.83
N ALA A 559 19.64 -14.31 6.42
CA ALA A 559 18.59 -13.32 6.17
C ALA A 559 17.69 -13.05 7.37
N ASP A 560 17.20 -11.82 7.49
CA ASP A 560 16.15 -11.43 8.43
C ASP A 560 14.80 -11.79 7.81
N THR A 561 14.02 -12.67 8.44
CA THR A 561 12.74 -13.13 7.86
C THR A 561 11.66 -12.06 7.91
N ASN A 562 11.91 -10.94 8.58
CA ASN A 562 10.95 -9.95 9.05
C ASN A 562 10.00 -10.44 10.13
N TRP A 563 9.81 -11.75 10.32
CA TRP A 563 8.92 -12.28 11.35
C TRP A 563 9.41 -11.95 12.76
N ALA A 564 8.47 -11.89 13.70
CA ALA A 564 8.82 -11.72 15.10
C ALA A 564 9.76 -12.84 15.56
N ASP A 565 10.96 -12.43 15.98
CA ASP A 565 12.00 -13.25 16.59
C ASP A 565 12.75 -14.24 15.67
N TYR A 566 12.65 -14.20 14.33
CA TYR A 566 13.32 -15.19 13.47
C TYR A 566 14.28 -14.62 12.41
N PHE A 567 15.32 -15.39 12.10
CA PHE A 567 16.22 -15.27 10.94
C PHE A 567 16.15 -16.55 10.11
N PHE A 568 16.37 -16.45 8.79
CA PHE A 568 16.63 -17.62 7.98
C PHE A 568 18.08 -18.05 8.15
N ALA A 569 18.29 -19.35 8.28
CA ALA A 569 19.61 -19.94 8.42
C ALA A 569 19.69 -21.27 7.67
N PHE A 570 20.87 -21.59 7.13
CA PHE A 570 21.15 -22.94 6.65
C PHE A 570 21.74 -23.78 7.77
N ALA A 571 21.32 -25.03 7.88
CA ALA A 571 21.91 -25.95 8.83
C ALA A 571 21.81 -27.38 8.31
N VAL A 572 22.72 -28.25 8.77
CA VAL A 572 22.67 -29.67 8.42
C VAL A 572 21.68 -30.35 9.35
N ASN A 573 20.68 -31.00 8.77
CA ASN A 573 19.65 -31.69 9.55
C ASN A 573 20.28 -32.94 10.21
N PRO A 574 20.25 -33.08 11.55
CA PRO A 574 20.87 -34.21 12.24
C PRO A 574 20.25 -35.56 11.91
N ALA A 575 19.06 -35.58 11.31
CA ALA A 575 18.35 -36.80 11.00
C ALA A 575 18.48 -37.24 9.54
N THR A 576 18.79 -36.33 8.62
CA THR A 576 19.01 -36.66 7.19
C THR A 576 20.47 -36.51 6.77
N PHE A 577 21.27 -35.80 7.55
CA PHE A 577 22.64 -35.37 7.22
C PHE A 577 22.74 -34.50 5.96
N GLU A 578 21.62 -33.92 5.54
CA GLU A 578 21.53 -33.02 4.40
C GLU A 578 21.44 -31.57 4.87
N LEU A 579 21.94 -30.66 4.03
CA LEU A 579 21.75 -29.23 4.24
C LEU A 579 20.28 -28.87 4.03
N ASP A 580 19.71 -28.11 4.95
CA ASP A 580 18.30 -27.68 4.92
C ASP A 580 18.15 -26.20 5.31
N LEU A 581 17.00 -25.63 4.98
CA LEU A 581 16.63 -24.27 5.34
C LEU A 581 15.86 -24.27 6.67
N TYR A 582 16.29 -23.44 7.60
CA TYR A 582 15.68 -23.27 8.92
C TYR A 582 15.28 -21.82 9.17
N ARG A 583 14.29 -21.64 10.05
CA ARG A 583 14.09 -20.39 10.78
C ARG A 583 14.68 -20.54 12.18
N MET A 584 15.56 -19.63 12.56
CA MET A 584 16.26 -19.63 13.84
C MET A 584 15.86 -18.40 14.65
N SER A 585 15.65 -18.56 15.95
CA SER A 585 15.35 -17.42 16.81
C SER A 585 16.55 -16.47 16.96
N ILE A 586 16.29 -15.20 17.28
CA ILE A 586 17.35 -14.18 17.48
C ILE A 586 18.40 -14.63 18.51
N ASP A 587 18.00 -15.37 19.54
CA ASP A 587 18.88 -15.91 20.57
C ASP A 587 19.55 -17.24 20.20
N GLY A 588 19.29 -17.78 19.00
CA GLY A 588 19.82 -19.05 18.51
C GLY A 588 19.25 -20.30 19.19
N ASN A 589 18.39 -20.14 20.19
CA ASN A 589 17.92 -21.25 21.04
C ASN A 589 16.80 -22.08 20.41
N ARG A 590 16.06 -21.53 19.44
CA ARG A 590 14.95 -22.20 18.76
C ARG A 590 15.22 -22.23 17.27
N ILE A 591 15.06 -23.39 16.63
CA ILE A 591 15.39 -23.53 15.23
C ILE A 591 14.49 -24.58 14.58
N TYR A 592 13.63 -24.13 13.68
CA TYR A 592 12.62 -24.98 13.07
C TYR A 592 12.91 -25.14 11.58
N PRO A 593 12.82 -26.37 11.03
CA PRO A 593 12.95 -26.55 9.60
C PRO A 593 11.86 -25.77 8.88
N MET A 594 12.17 -25.26 7.69
CA MET A 594 11.21 -24.59 6.81
C MET A 594 10.47 -25.61 5.95
N THR A 595 9.91 -26.66 6.57
CA THR A 595 9.17 -27.73 5.89
C THR A 595 8.07 -27.21 4.95
N PRO A 596 7.29 -26.16 5.29
CA PRO A 596 6.30 -25.59 4.37
C PRO A 596 6.88 -24.99 3.08
N TRP A 597 8.20 -24.74 3.01
CA TRP A 597 8.86 -24.20 1.83
C TRP A 597 9.62 -25.26 1.02
N ARG A 598 9.52 -26.53 1.41
CA ARG A 598 10.32 -27.61 0.81
C ARG A 598 10.09 -27.75 -0.70
N HIS A 599 8.86 -27.56 -1.18
CA HIS A 599 8.53 -27.60 -2.61
C HIS A 599 9.11 -26.40 -3.40
N TYR A 600 9.47 -25.31 -2.74
CA TYR A 600 10.24 -24.20 -3.35
C TYR A 600 11.74 -24.45 -3.38
N LEU A 601 12.19 -25.56 -2.80
CA LEU A 601 13.60 -25.90 -2.58
C LEU A 601 13.95 -27.33 -3.00
N ASP A 602 13.08 -28.06 -3.69
CA ASP A 602 13.34 -29.45 -4.14
C ASP A 602 13.27 -29.61 -5.67
N GLY A 603 13.23 -28.49 -6.39
CA GLY A 603 13.13 -28.45 -7.85
C GLY A 603 11.75 -28.81 -8.40
N THR A 604 10.74 -29.04 -7.54
CA THR A 604 9.37 -29.33 -8.01
C THR A 604 8.68 -28.09 -8.58
N THR A 605 8.96 -26.91 -8.02
CA THR A 605 8.48 -25.63 -8.52
C THR A 605 9.50 -24.99 -9.46
N LYS A 606 9.02 -24.19 -10.42
CA LYS A 606 9.86 -23.40 -11.34
C LYS A 606 9.82 -21.92 -11.02
N GLU A 607 9.39 -21.58 -9.81
CA GLU A 607 9.25 -20.20 -9.38
C GLU A 607 10.60 -19.66 -8.93
N ASP A 608 10.87 -18.41 -9.28
CA ASP A 608 12.18 -17.81 -9.07
C ASP A 608 12.34 -17.32 -7.63
N TRP A 609 13.54 -17.54 -7.09
CA TRP A 609 14.07 -16.76 -5.99
C TRP A 609 14.89 -15.62 -6.57
N GLY A 610 14.80 -14.42 -6.00
CA GLY A 610 15.49 -13.24 -6.53
C GLY A 610 16.13 -12.37 -5.46
N VAL A 611 17.22 -11.71 -5.83
CA VAL A 611 17.95 -10.73 -5.03
C VAL A 611 18.13 -9.44 -5.84
N LEU A 612 17.76 -8.31 -5.26
CA LEU A 612 17.95 -7.00 -5.90
C LEU A 612 19.41 -6.57 -5.69
N THR A 613 20.16 -6.41 -6.78
CA THR A 613 21.64 -6.31 -6.76
C THR A 613 22.17 -4.88 -6.71
N HIS A 614 21.29 -3.89 -6.90
CA HIS A 614 21.63 -2.46 -6.85
C HIS A 614 20.96 -1.75 -5.67
N PRO A 615 21.54 -1.82 -4.45
CA PRO A 615 20.97 -1.13 -3.29
C PRO A 615 20.94 0.40 -3.45
N THR A 616 21.76 0.94 -4.35
CA THR A 616 21.79 2.37 -4.70
C THR A 616 20.48 2.86 -5.30
N ASP A 617 19.73 1.99 -5.96
CA ASP A 617 18.43 2.33 -6.57
C ASP A 617 17.41 2.71 -5.49
N PHE A 618 17.63 2.27 -4.25
CA PHE A 618 16.79 2.55 -3.08
C PHE A 618 17.38 3.62 -2.16
N SER A 619 18.58 4.14 -2.44
CA SER A 619 19.24 5.16 -1.61
C SER A 619 18.63 6.56 -1.73
N GLY A 620 17.53 6.68 -2.49
CA GLY A 620 16.59 7.79 -2.48
C GLY A 620 16.71 8.72 -3.69
N ALA A 621 15.57 9.32 -4.04
CA ALA A 621 15.53 10.59 -4.75
C ALA A 621 16.57 11.55 -4.12
N PRO A 622 17.32 12.31 -4.92
CA PRO A 622 18.50 13.02 -4.45
C PRO A 622 18.15 13.89 -3.24
N LEU A 623 19.12 14.03 -2.32
CA LEU A 623 19.17 15.02 -1.23
C LEU A 623 18.74 16.43 -1.65
N SER A 624 18.61 16.72 -2.95
CA SER A 624 17.90 17.88 -3.49
C SER A 624 16.46 18.03 -3.00
N ASP A 625 15.69 16.95 -2.80
CA ASP A 625 14.32 17.05 -2.24
C ASP A 625 14.34 17.44 -0.76
N LEU A 626 15.30 16.88 0.00
CA LEU A 626 15.59 17.30 1.36
C LEU A 626 16.03 18.77 1.37
N ALA A 627 16.96 19.16 0.52
CA ALA A 627 17.48 20.52 0.42
C ALA A 627 16.43 21.53 -0.09
N LEU A 628 15.51 21.12 -0.97
CA LEU A 628 14.39 21.93 -1.44
C LEU A 628 13.33 22.09 -0.35
N LYS A 629 12.94 21.02 0.35
CA LYS A 629 12.04 21.10 1.53
C LYS A 629 12.69 21.83 2.72
N LEU A 630 14.02 21.79 2.84
CA LEU A 630 14.77 22.54 3.85
C LEU A 630 15.00 24.01 3.48
N LYS A 631 15.01 24.39 2.19
CA LYS A 631 15.23 25.77 1.71
C LYS A 631 13.96 26.54 1.32
N LYS A 632 12.87 25.88 0.89
CA LYS A 632 11.63 26.53 0.41
C LYS A 632 10.56 26.73 1.49
N ILE A 633 10.78 26.23 2.71
CA ILE A 633 9.92 26.39 3.90
C ILE A 633 10.83 26.81 5.04
#